data_AF-A0A2E9JGP6-F1
#
_entry.id   AF-A0A2E9JGP6-F1
#
_cell.length_a   1.000
_cell.length_b   1.000
_cell.length_c   1.000
_cell.angle_alpha   90.00
_cell.angle_beta   90.00
_cell.angle_gamma   90.00
#
_symmetry.space_group_name_H-M   'P 1'
#
loop_
_entity.id
_entity.type
_entity.pdbx_description
1 polymer ?
#
loop_
_entity_poly.entity_id
_entity_poly.type
_entity_poly.pdbx_seq_one_letter_code
_entity_poly.pdbx_strand_id
1 'polypeptide(L)'
;MRSALHTLEVTTQKSKIELAEESNIWAVSIDDGRLRTRTFDRYLRLEQLPKIPRWREVVRTAYFVLSNPAIEIETRVSLETELEKTKTILKKAAIS
;
A
#
# COMPACT_ATOMS: atom_id res chain seq x y z
N MET A 1 1.68 2.41 -3.79
CA MET A 1 0.67 1.40 -3.40
C MET A 1 0.68 0.18 -4.29
N ARG A 2 0.64 0.32 -5.64
CA ARG A 2 0.77 -0.84 -6.55
C ARG A 2 2.01 -1.69 -6.27
N SER A 3 3.18 -1.06 -6.11
CA SER A 3 4.43 -1.78 -5.79
C SER A 3 4.33 -2.55 -4.47
N ALA A 4 3.74 -1.95 -3.43
CA ALA A 4 3.55 -2.64 -2.13
C ALA A 4 2.62 -3.85 -2.24
N LEU A 5 1.50 -3.72 -2.98
CA LEU A 5 0.60 -4.84 -3.23
C LEU A 5 1.30 -5.94 -4.04
N HIS A 6 2.00 -5.57 -5.12
CA HIS A 6 2.74 -6.49 -5.94
C HIS A 6 3.79 -7.26 -5.12
N THR A 7 4.58 -6.57 -4.29
CA THR A 7 5.55 -7.20 -3.38
C THR A 7 4.88 -8.21 -2.45
N LEU A 8 3.72 -7.89 -1.89
CA LEU A 8 2.98 -8.85 -1.05
C LEU A 8 2.56 -10.08 -1.87
N GLU A 9 1.93 -9.86 -3.03
CA GLU A 9 1.40 -10.91 -3.89
C GLU A 9 2.51 -11.89 -4.30
N VAL A 10 3.64 -11.39 -4.81
CA VAL A 10 4.75 -12.26 -5.24
C VAL A 10 5.44 -12.98 -4.08
N THR A 11 5.42 -12.40 -2.87
CA THR A 11 6.10 -12.99 -1.71
C THR A 11 5.22 -14.01 -0.96
N THR A 12 3.91 -13.76 -0.87
CA THR A 12 3.01 -14.49 0.05
C THR A 12 1.80 -15.11 -0.64
N GLN A 13 1.55 -14.78 -1.91
CA GLN A 13 0.32 -15.10 -2.63
C GLN A 13 -0.97 -14.58 -1.98
N LYS A 14 -0.86 -13.67 -1.01
CA LYS A 14 -2.00 -13.04 -0.36
C LYS A 14 -2.59 -11.95 -1.25
N SER A 15 -3.90 -11.90 -1.24
CA SER A 15 -4.69 -10.88 -1.89
C SER A 15 -4.62 -9.54 -1.16
N LYS A 16 -5.07 -8.48 -1.85
CA LYS A 16 -5.30 -7.16 -1.24
C LYS A 16 -6.30 -7.17 -0.08
N ILE A 17 -7.23 -8.13 -0.03
CA ILE A 17 -8.21 -8.25 1.06
C ILE A 17 -7.47 -8.73 2.30
N GLU A 18 -6.69 -9.81 2.18
CA GLU A 18 -5.85 -10.33 3.27
C GLU A 18 -4.85 -9.29 3.75
N LEU A 19 -4.24 -8.50 2.85
CA LEU A 19 -3.42 -7.34 3.24
C LEU A 19 -4.19 -6.40 4.16
N ALA A 20 -5.42 -6.05 3.79
CA ALA A 20 -6.23 -5.08 4.51
C ALA A 20 -6.64 -5.62 5.89
N GLU A 21 -7.05 -6.89 5.95
CA GLU A 21 -7.44 -7.57 7.20
C GLU A 21 -6.25 -7.72 8.15
N GLU A 22 -5.11 -8.21 7.67
CA GLU A 22 -3.95 -8.48 8.52
C GLU A 22 -3.28 -7.19 9.00
N SER A 23 -3.15 -6.19 8.12
CA SER A 23 -2.49 -4.94 8.47
C SER A 23 -3.37 -4.02 9.33
N ASN A 24 -4.70 -4.17 9.27
CA ASN A 24 -5.68 -3.25 9.83
C ASN A 24 -5.48 -1.78 9.40
N ILE A 25 -4.83 -1.55 8.25
CA ILE A 25 -4.59 -0.20 7.71
C ILE A 25 -5.77 0.26 6.87
N TRP A 26 -6.33 -0.67 6.08
CA TRP A 26 -7.42 -0.39 5.15
C TRP A 26 -8.67 -1.14 5.61
N ALA A 27 -9.81 -0.45 5.62
CA ALA A 27 -11.08 -1.07 5.97
C ALA A 27 -11.52 -2.08 4.90
N VAL A 28 -12.02 -3.22 5.37
CA VAL A 28 -12.73 -4.21 4.56
C VAL A 28 -14.23 -4.07 4.82
N SER A 29 -15.00 -3.94 3.75
CA SER A 29 -16.47 -3.86 3.79
C SER A 29 -17.09 -4.97 2.96
N ILE A 30 -18.34 -5.31 3.25
CA ILE A 30 -19.15 -6.20 2.39
C ILE A 30 -20.02 -5.31 1.50
N ASP A 31 -19.82 -5.40 0.19
CA ASP A 31 -20.65 -4.76 -0.82
C ASP A 31 -21.24 -5.86 -1.70
N ASP A 32 -22.58 -5.97 -1.75
CA ASP A 32 -23.29 -6.98 -2.56
C ASP A 32 -22.78 -8.43 -2.33
N GLY A 33 -22.64 -8.80 -1.05
CA GLY A 33 -22.16 -10.12 -0.64
C GLY A 33 -20.67 -10.39 -0.88
N ARG A 34 -19.88 -9.39 -1.32
CA ARG A 34 -18.44 -9.55 -1.60
C ARG A 34 -17.59 -8.62 -0.74
N LEU A 35 -16.45 -9.12 -0.28
CA LEU A 35 -15.46 -8.32 0.43
C LEU A 35 -14.80 -7.29 -0.50
N ARG A 36 -14.67 -6.05 0.00
CA ARG A 36 -14.12 -4.90 -0.72
C ARG A 36 -13.21 -4.08 0.16
N THR A 37 -12.19 -3.50 -0.47
CA THR A 37 -11.26 -2.54 0.15
C THR A 37 -11.40 -1.19 -0.54
N ARG A 38 -12.58 -0.55 -0.44
CA ARG A 38 -12.95 0.63 -1.27
C ARG A 38 -11.92 1.75 -1.25
N THR A 39 -11.40 2.09 -0.08
CA THR A 39 -10.40 3.15 0.05
C THR A 39 -9.08 2.72 -0.54
N PHE A 40 -8.63 1.49 -0.29
CA PHE A 40 -7.38 0.97 -0.84
C PHE A 40 -7.41 0.92 -2.38
N ASP A 41 -8.54 0.49 -2.95
CA ASP A 41 -8.74 0.39 -4.40
C ASP A 41 -8.52 1.72 -5.12
N ARG A 42 -8.87 2.84 -4.48
CA ARG A 42 -8.60 4.17 -5.02
C ARG A 42 -7.10 4.46 -5.15
N TYR A 43 -6.27 3.97 -4.24
CA TYR A 43 -4.81 4.13 -4.33
C TYR A 43 -4.16 3.18 -5.33
N LEU A 44 -4.90 2.22 -5.89
CA LEU A 44 -4.44 1.35 -6.97
C LEU A 44 -4.72 1.96 -8.36
N ARG A 45 -5.44 3.07 -8.46
CA ARG A 45 -5.78 3.75 -9.72
C ARG A 45 -5.49 5.24 -9.64
N LEU A 46 -4.61 5.74 -10.53
CA LEU A 46 -4.21 7.16 -10.54
C LEU A 46 -5.42 8.10 -10.67
N GLU A 47 -6.38 7.78 -11.53
CA GLU A 47 -7.60 8.56 -11.78
C GLU A 47 -8.52 8.66 -10.57
N GLN A 48 -8.41 7.74 -9.61
CA GLN A 48 -9.28 7.68 -8.44
C GLN A 48 -8.57 8.09 -7.15
N LEU A 49 -7.31 8.53 -7.26
CA LEU A 49 -6.53 8.96 -6.11
C LEU A 49 -7.25 10.14 -5.43
N PRO A 50 -7.43 10.10 -4.10
CA PRO A 50 -8.02 11.23 -3.39
C PRO A 50 -7.19 12.51 -3.56
N LYS A 51 -7.85 13.67 -3.72
CA LYS A 51 -7.18 14.98 -3.78
C LYS A 51 -6.29 15.24 -2.56
N ILE A 52 -6.73 14.77 -1.39
CA ILE A 52 -5.97 14.81 -0.14
C ILE A 52 -5.63 13.36 0.23
N PRO A 53 -4.44 12.86 -0.15
CA PRO A 53 -4.05 11.48 0.10
C PRO A 53 -3.75 11.24 1.59
N ARG A 54 -4.18 10.09 2.09
CA ARG A 54 -3.90 9.55 3.42
C ARG A 54 -2.51 8.96 3.46
N TRP A 55 -1.52 9.84 3.35
CA TRP A 55 -0.12 9.47 3.19
C TRP A 55 0.42 8.57 4.31
N ARG A 56 -0.10 8.72 5.54
CA ARG A 56 0.28 7.86 6.68
C ARG A 56 -0.11 6.40 6.44
N GLU A 57 -1.30 6.14 5.90
CA GLU A 57 -1.78 4.79 5.59
C GLU A 57 -0.95 4.17 4.45
N VAL A 58 -0.62 4.97 3.43
CA VAL A 58 0.26 4.57 2.31
C VAL A 58 1.64 4.13 2.83
N VAL A 59 2.28 4.96 3.66
CA VAL A 59 3.60 4.68 4.25
C VAL A 59 3.54 3.47 5.18
N ARG A 60 2.53 3.39 6.05
CA ARG A 60 2.32 2.23 6.94
C ARG A 60 2.16 0.93 6.15
N THR A 61 1.50 0.97 5.00
CA THR A 61 1.32 -0.23 4.17
C THR A 61 2.64 -0.72 3.60
N ALA A 62 3.47 0.19 3.08
CA ALA A 62 4.79 -0.17 2.59
C ALA A 62 5.66 -0.80 3.71
N TYR A 63 5.64 -0.23 4.91
CA TYR A 63 6.38 -0.78 6.05
C TYR A 63 5.83 -2.13 6.52
N PHE A 64 4.50 -2.29 6.55
CA PHE A 64 3.88 -3.58 6.87
C PHE A 64 4.39 -4.66 5.91
N VAL A 65 4.36 -4.40 4.60
CA VAL A 65 4.89 -5.35 3.61
C VAL A 65 6.39 -5.58 3.82
N LEU A 66 7.21 -4.52 3.93
CA LEU A 66 8.67 -4.63 4.13
C LEU A 66 9.09 -5.37 5.41
N SER A 67 8.19 -5.48 6.40
CA SER A 67 8.45 -6.25 7.61
C SER A 67 8.51 -7.76 7.37
N ASN A 68 8.01 -8.25 6.24
CA ASN A 68 8.13 -9.64 5.87
C ASN A 68 9.59 -9.97 5.46
N PRO A 69 10.29 -10.88 6.19
CA PRO A 69 11.68 -11.22 5.88
C PRO A 69 11.83 -12.06 4.61
N ALA A 70 10.77 -12.71 4.14
CA ALA A 70 10.80 -13.60 2.97
C ALA A 70 10.80 -12.85 1.62
N ILE A 71 10.72 -11.51 1.63
CA ILE A 71 10.76 -10.71 0.40
C ILE A 71 12.14 -10.83 -0.25
N GLU A 72 12.16 -11.19 -1.53
CA GLU A 72 13.39 -11.19 -2.33
C GLU A 72 14.08 -9.83 -2.36
N ILE A 73 15.41 -9.84 -2.37
CA ILE A 73 16.24 -8.64 -2.25
C ILE A 73 15.90 -7.59 -3.32
N GLU A 74 15.74 -8.00 -4.57
CA GLU A 74 15.40 -7.07 -5.67
C GLU A 74 14.03 -6.40 -5.45
N THR A 75 13.03 -7.20 -5.07
CA THR A 75 11.67 -6.71 -4.79
C THR A 75 11.66 -5.76 -3.58
N ARG A 76 12.44 -6.08 -2.54
CA ARG A 76 12.62 -5.23 -1.36
C ARG A 76 13.22 -3.88 -1.73
N VAL A 77 14.33 -3.89 -2.46
CA VAL A 77 15.03 -2.65 -2.90
C VAL A 77 14.11 -1.78 -3.76
N SER A 78 13.33 -2.38 -4.66
CA SER A 78 12.35 -1.67 -5.47
C SER A 78 11.29 -0.97 -4.61
N LEU A 79 10.70 -1.68 -3.64
CA LEU A 79 9.69 -1.12 -2.74
C LEU A 79 10.26 -0.02 -1.83
N GLU A 80 11.47 -0.20 -1.29
CA GLU A 80 12.16 0.80 -0.48
C GLU A 80 12.46 2.08 -1.28
N THR A 81 12.90 1.93 -2.53
CA THR A 81 13.14 3.05 -3.45
C THR A 81 11.88 3.87 -3.69
N GLU A 82 10.75 3.20 -3.98
CA GLU A 82 9.46 3.88 -4.18
C GLU A 82 8.94 4.55 -2.89
N LEU A 83 9.18 3.92 -1.74
CA LEU A 83 8.83 4.50 -0.44
C LEU A 83 9.63 5.78 -0.16
N GLU A 84 10.92 5.80 -0.47
CA GLU A 84 11.77 6.98 -0.24
C GLU A 84 11.43 8.13 -1.18
N LYS A 85 11.12 7.84 -2.46
CA LYS A 85 10.54 8.83 -3.38
C LYS A 85 9.26 9.44 -2.82
N THR A 86 8.35 8.60 -2.33
CA THR A 86 7.08 9.05 -1.73
C THR A 86 7.33 9.96 -0.53
N LYS A 87 8.21 9.56 0.42
CA LYS A 87 8.56 10.39 1.58
C LYS A 87 9.18 11.72 1.19
N THR A 88 10.02 11.75 0.17
CA THR A 88 10.64 12.98 -0.32
C THR A 88 9.60 13.97 -0.84
N ILE A 89 8.60 13.49 -1.60
CA ILE A 89 7.49 14.31 -2.07
C ILE A 89 6.67 14.84 -0.89
N LEU A 90 6.37 14.00 0.10
CA LEU A 90 5.61 14.40 1.30
C LEU A 90 6.36 15.44 2.13
N LYS A 91 7.67 15.29 2.32
CA LYS A 91 8.51 16.29 3.01
C LYS A 91 8.45 17.65 2.30
N LYS A 92 8.56 17.67 0.97
CA LYS A 92 8.45 18.91 0.18
C LYS A 92 7.08 19.56 0.32
N ALA A 93 6.01 18.76 0.30
CA ALA A 93 4.64 19.26 0.44
C ALA A 93 4.30 19.75 1.86
N ALA A 94 5.00 19.28 2.90
CA ALA A 94 4.78 19.70 4.29
C ALA A 94 5.56 20.98 4.68
N ILE A 95 6.55 21.38 3.89
CA ILE A 95 7.37 22.58 4.09
C ILE A 95 6.91 23.73 3.17
N SER A 96 6.00 23.45 2.23
CA SER A 96 5.29 24.40 1.37
C SER A 96 4.04 24.94 2.05
#